data_AF-A0A382U3E0-F1
#
_entry.id   AF-A0A382U3E0-F1
#
_cell.length_a   1.000
_cell.length_b   1.000
_cell.length_c   1.000
_cell.angle_alpha   90.00
_cell.angle_beta   90.00
_cell.angle_gamma   90.00
#
_symmetry.space_group_name_H-M   'P 1'
#
loop_
_entity.id
_entity.type
_entity.pdbx_description
1 polymer ?
#
loop_
_entity_poly.entity_id
_entity_poly.type
_entity_poly.pdbx_seq_one_letter_code
_entity_poly.pdbx_strand_id
1 'polypeptide(L)'
;MDQLIEFASNNFILAGIWVALIAMLIFSYISAWTSSVKELSTHEATVLMNKDDAIVLDTRPAKEFKAGHILGARQIKPEELREKNFKKLENSKDKPIIV
;
A
#
# COMPACT_ATOMS: atom_id res chain seq x y z
N MET A 1 10.68 -35.67 -15.35
CA MET A 1 10.57 -35.71 -13.87
C MET A 1 11.92 -36.05 -13.26
N ASP A 2 12.58 -37.09 -13.75
CA ASP A 2 13.88 -37.55 -13.23
C ASP A 2 14.95 -36.46 -13.18
N GLN A 3 15.09 -35.63 -14.23
CA GLN A 3 16.06 -34.53 -14.27
C GLN A 3 15.79 -33.41 -13.25
N LEU A 4 14.52 -33.15 -12.91
CA LEU A 4 14.18 -32.13 -11.92
C LEU A 4 14.49 -32.62 -10.50
N ILE A 5 14.21 -33.89 -10.24
CA ILE A 5 14.53 -34.55 -8.97
C ILE A 5 16.06 -34.62 -8.81
N GLU A 6 16.77 -35.05 -9.86
CA GLU A 6 18.23 -35.10 -9.89
C GLU A 6 18.86 -33.72 -9.66
N PHE A 7 18.35 -32.68 -10.32
CA PHE A 7 18.81 -31.30 -10.10
C PHE A 7 18.57 -30.85 -8.65
N ALA A 8 17.39 -31.11 -8.10
CA ALA A 8 17.05 -30.73 -6.73
C ALA A 8 17.89 -31.47 -5.68
N SER A 9 18.19 -32.75 -5.91
CA SER A 9 19.08 -33.54 -5.05
C SER A 9 20.53 -33.05 -5.12
N ASN A 10 21.03 -32.72 -6.32
CA ASN A 10 22.41 -32.27 -6.51
C ASN A 10 22.62 -30.78 -6.19
N ASN A 11 21.56 -29.96 -6.18
CA ASN A 11 21.61 -28.51 -5.98
C ASN A 11 20.62 -28.04 -4.93
N PHE A 12 20.68 -28.63 -3.74
CA PHE A 12 19.71 -28.39 -2.66
C PHE A 12 19.52 -26.91 -2.30
N ILE A 13 20.61 -26.11 -2.30
CA ILE A 13 20.56 -24.67 -2.02
C ILE A 13 19.77 -23.93 -3.09
N LEU A 14 20.06 -24.18 -4.38
CA LEU A 14 19.34 -23.52 -5.48
C LEU A 14 17.86 -23.91 -5.51
N ALA A 15 17.56 -25.20 -5.29
CA ALA A 15 16.20 -25.68 -5.18
C ALA A 15 15.45 -25.01 -4.01
N GLY A 16 16.09 -24.89 -2.84
CA GLY A 16 15.53 -24.22 -1.67
C GLY A 16 15.25 -22.73 -1.91
N ILE A 17 16.18 -22.01 -2.53
CA ILE A 17 15.99 -20.60 -2.91
C ILE A 17 14.80 -20.45 -3.88
N TRP A 18 14.70 -21.32 -4.88
CA TRP A 18 13.61 -21.28 -5.84
C TRP A 18 12.24 -21.49 -5.18
N VAL A 19 12.12 -22.46 -4.28
CA VAL A 19 10.89 -22.69 -3.50
C VAL A 19 10.57 -21.48 -2.62
N ALA A 20 11.57 -20.88 -1.97
CA ALA A 20 11.38 -19.69 -1.15
C ALA A 20 10.90 -18.48 -1.97
N LEU A 21 11.43 -18.29 -3.18
CA LEU A 21 10.98 -17.23 -4.10
C LEU A 21 9.54 -17.44 -4.53
N ILE A 22 9.13 -18.68 -4.84
CA ILE A 22 7.74 -18.98 -5.17
C ILE A 22 6.82 -18.73 -3.97
N ALA A 23 7.22 -19.17 -2.78
CA ALA A 23 6.45 -18.93 -1.57
C ALA A 23 6.28 -17.43 -1.30
N MET A 24 7.36 -16.64 -1.45
CA MET A 24 7.30 -15.18 -1.35
C MET A 24 6.42 -14.54 -2.42
N LEU A 25 6.47 -15.04 -3.66
CA LEU A 25 5.63 -14.54 -4.75
C LEU A 25 4.15 -14.80 -4.44
N ILE A 26 3.79 -16.02 -4.05
CA ILE A 26 2.41 -16.36 -3.65
C ILE A 26 1.97 -15.49 -2.46
N PHE A 27 2.83 -15.37 -1.45
CA PHE A 27 2.56 -14.52 -0.29
C PHE A 27 2.31 -13.06 -0.68
N SER A 28 3.04 -12.51 -1.66
CA SER A 28 2.83 -11.13 -2.10
C SER A 28 1.41 -10.89 -2.64
N TYR A 29 0.85 -11.82 -3.41
CA TYR A 29 -0.52 -11.70 -3.92
C TYR A 29 -1.57 -11.85 -2.81
N ILE A 30 -1.39 -12.80 -1.89
CA ILE A 30 -2.33 -13.03 -0.78
C ILE A 30 -2.31 -11.83 0.19
N SER A 31 -1.12 -11.32 0.50
CA SER A 31 -0.94 -10.20 1.43
C SER A 31 -1.67 -8.93 0.95
N ALA A 32 -1.65 -8.65 -0.35
CA ALA A 32 -2.39 -7.55 -0.96
C ALA A 32 -3.91 -7.75 -0.81
N TRP A 33 -4.37 -8.98 -0.96
CA TRP A 33 -5.79 -9.33 -0.84
C TRP A 33 -6.32 -9.29 0.59
N THR A 34 -5.47 -9.60 1.58
CA THR A 34 -5.81 -9.50 3.01
C THR A 34 -5.58 -8.11 3.61
N SER A 35 -5.08 -7.17 2.82
CA SER A 35 -4.82 -5.81 3.30
C SER A 35 -6.13 -5.12 3.70
N SER A 36 -6.13 -4.51 4.89
CA SER A 36 -7.23 -3.63 5.31
C SER A 36 -7.26 -2.31 4.52
N VAL A 37 -6.20 -2.03 3.75
CA VAL A 37 -6.08 -0.87 2.86
C VAL A 37 -6.47 -1.29 1.46
N LYS A 38 -7.52 -0.66 0.92
CA LYS A 38 -7.97 -0.88 -0.46
C LYS A 38 -7.20 0.04 -1.40
N GLU A 39 -6.57 -0.53 -2.42
CA GLU A 39 -6.02 0.26 -3.54
C GLU A 39 -7.16 0.80 -4.40
N LEU A 40 -7.02 2.05 -4.85
CA LEU A 40 -8.02 2.75 -5.63
C LEU A 40 -7.43 3.21 -6.96
N SER A 41 -8.20 3.05 -8.03
CA SER A 41 -7.94 3.75 -9.28
C SER A 41 -8.22 5.25 -9.15
N THR A 42 -7.68 6.06 -10.07
CA THR A 42 -7.95 7.50 -10.14
C THR A 42 -9.45 7.80 -10.31
N HIS A 43 -10.17 6.95 -11.03
CA HIS A 43 -11.62 7.05 -11.20
C HIS A 43 -12.36 6.78 -9.89
N GLU A 44 -12.05 5.70 -9.19
CA GLU A 44 -12.67 5.39 -7.88
C GLU A 44 -12.40 6.48 -6.85
N ALA A 45 -11.17 7.00 -6.79
CA ALA A 45 -10.83 8.11 -5.91
C ALA A 45 -11.71 9.34 -6.19
N THR A 46 -11.90 9.68 -7.46
CA THR A 46 -12.77 10.81 -7.87
C THR A 46 -14.23 10.56 -7.48
N VAL A 47 -14.73 9.33 -7.63
CA VAL A 47 -16.10 8.97 -7.22
C VAL A 47 -16.27 9.13 -5.71
N LEU A 48 -15.34 8.60 -4.90
CA LEU A 48 -15.36 8.71 -3.44
C LEU A 48 -15.29 10.17 -2.98
N MET A 49 -14.43 10.98 -3.61
CA MET A 49 -14.33 12.42 -3.31
C MET A 49 -15.63 13.18 -3.58
N ASN A 50 -16.34 12.82 -4.65
CA ASN A 50 -17.55 13.54 -5.06
C ASN A 50 -18.83 13.03 -4.39
N LYS A 51 -18.90 11.74 -4.01
CA LYS A 51 -20.12 11.11 -3.49
C LYS A 51 -20.10 10.88 -1.99
N ASP A 52 -18.93 10.56 -1.44
CA ASP A 52 -18.78 10.08 -0.07
C ASP A 52 -17.95 11.05 0.79
N ASP A 53 -17.79 12.29 0.33
CA ASP A 53 -16.99 13.35 0.98
C ASP A 53 -15.59 12.87 1.41
N ALA A 54 -14.96 12.02 0.60
CA ALA A 54 -13.68 11.41 0.96
C ALA A 54 -12.60 12.47 1.23
N ILE A 55 -11.81 12.24 2.28
CA ILE A 55 -10.70 13.11 2.64
C ILE A 55 -9.43 12.58 1.99
N VAL A 56 -8.83 13.41 1.14
CA VAL A 56 -7.52 13.15 0.57
C VAL A 56 -6.44 13.63 1.54
N LEU A 57 -5.53 12.75 1.91
CA LEU A 57 -4.46 12.99 2.88
C LEU A 57 -3.11 12.88 2.17
N ASP A 58 -2.52 14.02 1.82
CA ASP A 58 -1.25 14.06 1.14
C ASP A 58 -0.09 13.86 2.13
N THR A 59 0.69 12.80 1.95
CA THR A 59 1.81 12.43 2.83
C THR A 59 3.15 13.03 2.40
N ARG A 60 3.17 13.79 1.31
CA ARG A 60 4.40 14.37 0.75
C ARG A 60 4.91 15.53 1.62
N PRO A 61 6.19 15.90 1.51
CA PRO A 61 6.73 17.07 2.20
C PRO A 61 5.93 18.34 1.90
N ALA A 62 5.79 19.22 2.89
CA ALA A 62 4.98 20.43 2.78
C ALA A 62 5.39 21.36 1.62
N LYS A 63 6.67 21.33 1.21
CA LYS A 63 7.16 22.10 0.05
C LYS A 63 6.53 21.60 -1.26
N GLU A 64 6.42 20.28 -1.43
CA GLU A 64 5.81 19.67 -2.62
C GLU A 64 4.31 19.88 -2.65
N PHE A 65 3.65 19.71 -1.49
CA PHE A 65 2.23 20.00 -1.35
C PHE A 65 1.90 21.45 -1.75
N LYS A 66 2.70 22.42 -1.29
CA LYS A 66 2.54 23.83 -1.66
C LYS A 66 2.81 24.12 -3.14
N ALA A 67 3.67 23.33 -3.78
CA ALA A 67 3.93 23.46 -5.22
C ALA A 67 2.74 22.97 -6.06
N GLY A 68 1.97 22.02 -5.55
CA GLY A 68 0.73 21.55 -6.16
C GLY A 68 0.20 20.30 -5.47
N HIS A 69 -1.12 20.25 -5.26
CA HIS A 69 -1.80 19.14 -4.61
C HIS A 69 -3.21 18.97 -5.15
N ILE A 70 -3.81 17.80 -4.87
CA ILE A 70 -5.20 17.51 -5.19
C ILE A 70 -6.10 18.48 -4.42
N LEU A 71 -7.13 19.01 -5.08
CA LEU A 71 -8.05 19.98 -4.49
C LEU A 71 -8.70 19.43 -3.21
N GLY A 72 -8.69 20.21 -2.14
CA GLY A 72 -9.28 19.83 -0.85
C GLY A 72 -8.43 18.84 -0.04
N ALA A 73 -7.28 18.40 -0.55
CA ALA A 73 -6.37 17.53 0.19
C ALA A 73 -5.83 18.22 1.46
N ARG A 74 -5.59 17.42 2.49
CA ARG A 74 -4.94 17.85 3.74
C ARG A 74 -3.54 17.26 3.77
N GLN A 75 -2.53 18.08 4.01
CA GLN A 75 -1.17 17.59 4.16
C GLN A 75 -0.94 17.07 5.58
N ILE A 76 -0.33 15.90 5.70
CA ILE A 76 0.22 15.39 6.96
C ILE A 76 1.74 15.33 6.87
N LYS A 77 2.41 15.79 7.93
CA LYS A 77 3.86 15.78 7.95
C LYS A 77 4.39 14.33 7.98
N PRO A 78 5.45 14.00 7.23
CA PRO A 78 6.08 12.68 7.30
C PRO A 78 6.49 12.29 8.73
N GLU A 79 6.87 13.26 9.56
CA GLU A 79 7.19 13.05 10.98
C GLU A 79 5.95 12.60 11.78
N GLU A 80 4.81 13.26 11.56
CA GLU A 80 3.54 12.89 12.22
C GLU A 80 3.08 11.49 11.83
N LEU A 81 3.32 11.05 10.58
CA LEU A 81 3.05 9.69 10.12
C LEU A 81 3.94 8.65 10.81
N ARG A 82 5.25 8.91 10.90
CA ARG A 82 6.22 8.01 11.55
C ARG A 82 5.91 7.82 13.02
N GLU A 83 5.45 8.87 13.69
CA GLU A 83 5.03 8.86 15.09
C GLU A 83 3.61 8.29 15.30
N LYS A 84 2.91 7.90 14.23
CA LYS A 84 1.51 7.45 14.25
C LYS A 84 0.56 8.47 14.89
N ASN A 85 0.85 9.76 14.75
CA ASN A 85 0.08 10.84 15.33
C ASN A 85 -1.08 11.24 14.43
N PHE A 86 -2.21 10.53 14.56
CA PHE A 86 -3.40 10.75 13.75
C PHE A 86 -4.48 11.60 14.43
N LYS A 87 -4.14 12.37 15.48
CA LYS A 87 -5.12 13.18 16.24
C LYS A 87 -5.97 14.10 15.36
N LYS A 88 -5.39 14.60 14.26
CA LYS A 88 -6.08 15.47 13.29
C LYS A 88 -7.11 14.75 12.42
N LEU A 89 -7.03 13.42 12.34
CA LEU A 89 -7.92 12.55 11.56
C LEU A 89 -9.02 11.91 12.42
N GLU A 90 -8.90 11.95 13.75
CA GLU A 90 -9.88 11.39 14.70
C GLU A 90 -11.31 11.88 14.45
N ASN A 91 -11.46 13.15 14.11
CA ASN A 91 -12.76 13.79 13.83
C ASN A 91 -13.33 13.47 12.45
N SER A 92 -12.68 12.61 11.67
CA SER A 92 -13.09 12.31 10.30
C SER A 92 -12.96 10.82 9.96
N LYS A 93 -12.94 9.96 11.00
CA LYS A 93 -12.88 8.50 10.86
C LYS A 93 -14.15 7.88 10.28
N ASP A 94 -15.24 8.63 10.25
CA ASP A 94 -16.53 8.28 9.65
C ASP A 94 -16.53 8.41 8.12
N LYS A 95 -15.55 9.12 7.56
CA LYS A 95 -15.43 9.35 6.11
C LYS A 95 -14.33 8.49 5.50
N PRO A 96 -14.42 8.15 4.19
CA PRO A 96 -13.32 7.49 3.49
C PRO A 96 -12.07 8.38 3.54
N ILE A 97 -10.93 7.80 3.91
CA ILE A 97 -9.62 8.48 3.90
C ILE A 97 -8.80 7.88 2.77
N ILE A 98 -8.39 8.72 1.83
CA ILE A 98 -7.54 8.38 0.69
C ILE A 98 -6.17 8.98 0.98
N VAL A 99 -5.10 8.21 0.82
CA VAL A 99 -3.72 8.62 1.12
C VAL A 99 -2.91 8.71 -0.17
#